data_AF-A0A6C0HDU1-F1
#
_entry.id   AF-A0A6C0HDU1-F1
#
_cell.length_a   1.000
_cell.length_b   1.000
_cell.length_c   1.000
_cell.angle_alpha   90.00
_cell.angle_beta   90.00
_cell.angle_gamma   90.00
#
_symmetry.space_group_name_H-M   'P 1'
#
loop_
_entity.id
_entity.type
_entity.pdbx_description
1 polymer ?
#
loop_
_entity_poly.entity_id
_entity_poly.type
_entity_poly.pdbx_seq_one_letter_code
_entity_poly.pdbx_strand_id
1 'polypeptide(L)'
;CISRVREGFNRYGALAGANNMVLTDENGNLSSIQFPKGMIMLWRGDVSTIPEGWVLCDGTNDTPDLRARFVIGINPSDKKTDTKDEKNRQLSARPWNSTGGEEVHQLTVDEMPKHEHNISKSICNGNCPSGSNTNFSSWPNFQNLGGDQPHNNMPPFYALAYIMKKN
;
A
#
# COMPACT_ATOMS: atom_id res chain seq x y z
N CYS A 1 67.31 10.22 11.95
CA CYS A 1 66.11 9.46 12.34
C CYS A 1 64.87 10.10 11.71
N ILE A 2 64.42 9.61 10.55
CA ILE A 2 63.12 9.98 10.00
C ILE A 2 62.26 8.73 10.08
N SER A 3 61.43 8.64 11.11
CA SER A 3 60.44 7.58 11.28
C SER A 3 59.25 7.88 10.36
N ARG A 4 59.11 7.13 9.27
CA ARG A 4 57.88 7.09 8.47
C ARG A 4 56.77 6.47 9.30
N VAL A 5 55.76 7.26 9.68
CA VAL A 5 54.48 6.74 10.14
C VAL A 5 53.77 6.17 8.91
N ARG A 6 53.53 4.86 8.88
CA ARG A 6 52.60 4.25 7.93
C ARG A 6 51.21 4.39 8.53
N GLU A 7 50.45 5.38 8.08
CA GLU A 7 49.01 5.36 8.31
C GLU A 7 48.39 4.31 7.39
N GLY A 8 47.75 3.32 8.00
CA GLY A 8 47.03 2.27 7.31
C GLY A 8 45.77 2.83 6.67
N PHE A 9 45.89 3.31 5.43
CA PHE A 9 44.72 3.60 4.60
C PHE A 9 44.13 2.25 4.18
N ASN A 10 43.07 1.80 4.86
CA ASN A 10 42.30 0.64 4.45
C ASN A 10 41.63 0.95 3.10
N ARG A 11 42.30 0.55 2.02
CA ARG A 11 41.72 0.53 0.68
C ARG A 11 40.70 -0.61 0.64
N TYR A 12 39.45 -0.32 0.96
CA TYR A 12 38.35 -1.18 0.55
C TYR A 12 38.31 -1.18 -0.97
N GLY A 13 38.93 -2.19 -1.57
CA GLY A 13 38.97 -2.37 -3.02
C GLY A 13 37.54 -2.57 -3.54
N ALA A 14 37.20 -1.80 -4.56
CA ALA A 14 35.99 -2.00 -5.33
C ALA A 14 35.87 -3.46 -5.80
N LEU A 15 34.72 -4.10 -5.52
CA LEU A 15 34.40 -5.39 -6.11
C LEU A 15 34.22 -5.23 -7.64
N ALA A 16 34.75 -6.16 -8.42
CA ALA A 16 34.63 -6.13 -9.87
C ALA A 16 33.15 -6.19 -10.29
N GLY A 17 32.73 -5.25 -11.16
CA GLY A 17 31.34 -5.12 -11.62
C GLY A 17 30.50 -4.07 -10.88
N ALA A 18 31.06 -3.35 -9.91
CA ALA A 18 30.36 -2.24 -9.26
C ALA A 18 30.47 -0.94 -10.08
N ASN A 19 29.33 -0.31 -10.38
CA ASN A 19 29.27 1.06 -10.91
C ASN A 19 29.60 2.03 -9.76
N ASN A 20 30.88 2.22 -9.48
CA ASN A 20 31.30 3.05 -8.36
C ASN A 20 31.26 4.53 -8.72
N MET A 21 30.40 5.27 -8.03
CA MET A 21 30.46 6.72 -8.00
C MET A 21 31.51 7.14 -6.96
N VAL A 22 32.59 7.77 -7.40
CA VAL A 22 33.61 8.37 -6.53
C VAL A 22 33.24 9.83 -6.32
N LEU A 23 32.84 10.19 -5.10
CA LEU A 23 32.61 11.59 -4.72
C LEU A 23 33.86 12.13 -4.05
N THR A 24 34.39 13.22 -4.59
CA THR A 24 35.50 13.96 -3.99
C THR A 24 35.06 15.38 -3.63
N ASP A 25 35.54 15.91 -2.51
CA ASP A 25 35.48 17.35 -2.27
C ASP A 25 36.44 18.11 -3.21
N GLU A 26 36.47 19.43 -3.11
CA GLU A 26 37.38 20.31 -3.89
C GLU A 26 38.87 20.03 -3.65
N ASN A 27 39.22 19.31 -2.57
CA ASN A 27 40.58 18.94 -2.21
C ASN A 27 40.93 17.50 -2.58
N GLY A 28 40.01 16.77 -3.24
CA GLY A 28 40.22 15.37 -3.63
C GLY A 28 39.98 14.36 -2.51
N ASN A 29 39.41 14.76 -1.37
CA ASN A 29 39.09 13.84 -0.29
C ASN A 29 37.86 13.02 -0.66
N LEU A 30 37.96 11.70 -0.47
CA LEU A 30 36.84 10.79 -0.68
C LEU A 30 35.73 11.08 0.33
N SER A 31 34.54 11.34 -0.16
CA SER A 31 33.33 11.45 0.64
C SER A 31 32.47 10.20 0.45
N SER A 32 32.14 9.50 1.54
CA SER A 32 31.22 8.37 1.48
C SER A 32 29.76 8.87 1.45
N ILE A 33 28.94 8.29 0.57
CA ILE A 33 27.48 8.44 0.68
C ILE A 33 27.04 7.62 1.89
N GLN A 34 26.58 8.30 2.94
CA GLN A 34 26.05 7.66 4.13
C GLN A 34 24.53 7.78 4.14
N PHE A 35 23.87 6.63 4.31
CA PHE A 35 22.43 6.59 4.51
C PHE A 35 22.13 6.72 6.01
N PRO A 36 21.21 7.62 6.42
CA PRO A 36 20.81 7.72 7.82
C PRO A 36 20.21 6.41 8.33
N LYS A 37 20.49 6.09 9.60
CA LYS A 37 19.81 4.98 10.30
C LYS A 37 18.29 5.17 10.23
N GLY A 38 17.56 4.10 9.96
CA GLY A 38 16.10 4.13 9.80
C GLY A 38 15.62 4.42 8.39
N MET A 39 16.50 4.75 7.44
CA MET A 39 16.11 4.90 6.04
C MET A 39 15.66 3.55 5.48
N ILE A 40 14.53 3.54 4.76
CA ILE A 40 13.95 2.34 4.15
C ILE A 40 14.10 2.41 2.63
N MET A 41 14.54 1.32 2.00
CA MET A 41 14.68 1.20 0.55
C MET A 41 14.04 -0.08 0.02
N LEU A 42 13.67 -0.06 -1.26
CA LEU A 42 13.25 -1.24 -2.00
C LEU A 42 14.48 -2.07 -2.41
N TRP A 43 14.40 -3.38 -2.22
CA TRP A 43 15.45 -4.35 -2.52
C TRP A 43 14.91 -5.47 -3.40
N ARG A 44 15.56 -5.67 -4.55
CA ARG A 44 15.21 -6.73 -5.53
C ARG A 44 15.97 -8.03 -5.31
N GLY A 45 17.11 -7.99 -4.62
CA GLY A 45 17.93 -9.18 -4.39
C GLY A 45 17.26 -10.16 -3.42
N ASP A 46 17.92 -11.30 -3.22
CA ASP A 46 17.46 -12.30 -2.26
C ASP A 46 17.58 -11.75 -0.82
N VAL A 47 16.64 -12.11 0.05
CA VAL A 47 16.61 -11.68 1.46
C VAL A 47 17.83 -12.20 2.24
N SER A 48 18.37 -13.36 1.88
CA SER A 48 19.61 -13.91 2.47
C SER A 48 20.87 -13.14 2.05
N THR A 49 20.77 -12.32 1.00
CA THR A 49 21.87 -11.51 0.44
C THR A 49 21.74 -10.01 0.75
N ILE A 50 20.88 -9.65 1.71
CA ILE A 50 20.75 -8.25 2.15
C ILE A 50 22.13 -7.72 2.57
N PRO A 51 22.59 -6.57 2.03
CA PRO A 51 23.91 -6.05 2.32
C PRO A 51 24.12 -5.76 3.81
N GLU A 52 25.36 -5.89 4.27
CA GLU A 52 25.74 -5.56 5.64
C GLU A 52 25.31 -4.13 6.02
N GLY A 53 24.83 -3.98 7.26
CA GLY A 53 24.31 -2.71 7.77
C GLY A 53 22.89 -2.38 7.29
N TRP A 54 22.22 -3.29 6.58
CA TRP A 54 20.80 -3.28 6.28
C TRP A 54 20.11 -4.50 6.89
N VAL A 55 18.82 -4.39 7.18
CA VAL A 55 17.99 -5.49 7.71
C VAL A 55 16.64 -5.49 7.02
N LEU A 56 15.97 -6.65 6.96
CA LEU A 56 14.62 -6.75 6.43
C LEU A 56 13.62 -6.02 7.34
N CYS A 57 12.64 -5.33 6.75
CA CYS A 57 11.52 -4.73 7.47
C CYS A 57 10.44 -5.79 7.77
N ASP A 58 10.67 -6.64 8.77
CA ASP A 58 9.81 -7.76 9.14
C ASP A 58 9.24 -7.68 10.57
N GLY A 59 9.44 -6.55 11.26
CA GLY A 59 9.03 -6.35 12.64
C GLY A 59 10.09 -6.77 13.67
N THR A 60 11.17 -7.42 13.24
CA THR A 60 12.32 -7.73 14.10
C THR A 60 13.32 -6.58 14.09
N ASN A 61 14.26 -6.58 15.04
CA ASN A 61 15.34 -5.59 15.11
C ASN A 61 14.81 -4.14 15.02
N ASP A 62 13.76 -3.77 15.76
CA ASP A 62 13.15 -2.42 15.74
C ASP A 62 12.76 -1.90 14.33
N THR A 63 12.51 -2.80 13.38
CA THR A 63 11.99 -2.43 12.06
C THR A 63 10.46 -2.41 12.08
N PRO A 64 9.80 -1.63 11.22
CA PRO A 64 8.39 -1.86 10.93
C PRO A 64 8.23 -3.18 10.17
N ASP A 65 7.12 -3.90 10.38
CA ASP A 65 6.77 -5.05 9.54
C ASP A 65 6.07 -4.56 8.26
N LEU A 66 6.80 -4.53 7.15
CA LEU A 66 6.32 -4.07 5.85
C LEU A 66 6.08 -5.21 4.84
N ARG A 67 6.15 -6.46 5.29
CA ARG A 67 5.90 -7.63 4.44
C ARG A 67 4.47 -7.62 3.94
N ALA A 68 4.29 -7.74 2.62
CA ALA A 68 2.98 -7.68 1.96
C ALA A 68 2.16 -6.42 2.30
N ARG A 69 2.82 -5.28 2.55
CA ARG A 69 2.16 -4.00 2.82
C ARG A 69 2.41 -2.98 1.73
N PHE A 70 1.37 -2.20 1.41
CA PHE A 70 1.50 -0.99 0.63
C PHE A 70 1.87 0.20 1.53
N VAL A 71 2.92 0.94 1.19
CA VAL A 71 3.37 2.10 1.97
C VAL A 71 2.59 3.35 1.54
N ILE A 72 1.98 4.02 2.51
CA ILE A 72 1.24 5.28 2.31
C ILE A 72 1.99 6.41 3.01
N GLY A 73 2.05 7.57 2.36
CA GLY A 73 2.62 8.78 2.94
C GLY A 73 1.87 9.20 4.21
N ILE A 74 2.62 9.63 5.23
CA ILE A 74 2.03 10.07 6.48
C ILE A 74 1.19 11.34 6.28
N ASN A 75 0.04 11.40 6.94
CA ASN A 75 -0.76 12.61 7.09
C ASN A 75 -1.10 12.81 8.57
N PRO A 76 -0.27 13.53 9.33
CA PRO A 76 -0.44 13.63 10.78
C PRO A 76 -1.69 14.45 11.13
N SER A 77 -2.38 14.04 12.19
CA SER A 77 -3.71 14.56 12.55
C SER A 77 -3.71 16.00 13.10
N ASP A 78 -2.54 16.57 13.34
CA ASP A 78 -2.31 17.86 14.01
C ASP A 78 -2.35 19.07 13.07
N LYS A 79 -2.27 18.90 11.74
CA LYS A 79 -2.27 19.99 10.76
C LYS A 79 -3.49 19.97 9.85
N LYS A 80 -4.67 20.32 10.39
CA LYS A 80 -5.95 20.27 9.64
C LYS A 80 -6.09 21.22 8.44
N THR A 81 -5.19 22.17 8.21
CA THR A 81 -5.37 23.20 7.16
C THR A 81 -4.66 22.90 5.84
N ASP A 82 -3.61 22.08 5.85
CA ASP A 82 -2.68 21.96 4.71
C ASP A 82 -2.77 20.60 4.00
N THR A 83 -3.72 19.75 4.41
CA THR A 83 -3.79 18.36 3.95
C THR A 83 -4.84 18.19 2.86
N LYS A 84 -4.90 19.14 1.93
CA LYS A 84 -5.81 19.06 0.78
C LYS A 84 -5.04 18.70 -0.47
N ASP A 85 -5.68 17.98 -1.37
CA ASP A 85 -5.11 17.70 -2.68
C ASP A 85 -5.24 18.89 -3.64
N GLU A 86 -4.72 18.73 -4.86
CA GLU A 86 -4.77 19.74 -5.93
C GLU A 86 -6.19 20.15 -6.36
N LYS A 87 -7.20 19.37 -5.94
CA LYS A 87 -8.63 19.65 -6.16
C LYS A 87 -9.33 20.16 -4.92
N ASN A 88 -8.59 20.59 -3.88
CA ASN A 88 -9.09 21.12 -2.62
C ASN A 88 -9.94 20.10 -1.81
N ARG A 89 -9.74 18.79 -2.03
CA ARG A 89 -10.38 17.71 -1.25
C ARG A 89 -9.55 17.41 -0.01
N GLN A 90 -10.22 17.22 1.12
CA GLN A 90 -9.57 16.90 2.39
C GLN A 90 -8.97 15.48 2.36
N LEU A 91 -7.67 15.36 2.60
CA LEU A 91 -7.00 14.07 2.77
C LEU A 91 -7.28 13.49 4.17
N SER A 92 -7.50 12.18 4.22
CA SER A 92 -7.69 11.43 5.46
C SER A 92 -6.43 11.46 6.34
N ALA A 93 -6.58 11.59 7.66
CA ALA A 93 -5.47 11.45 8.59
C ALA A 93 -4.88 10.03 8.57
N ARG A 94 -3.56 9.94 8.58
CA ARG A 94 -2.74 8.72 8.62
C ARG A 94 -1.57 8.98 9.57
N PRO A 95 -1.72 8.71 10.89
CA PRO A 95 -0.65 8.96 11.85
C PRO A 95 0.51 7.97 11.68
N TRP A 96 1.63 8.24 12.34
CA TRP A 96 2.80 7.37 12.34
C TRP A 96 2.43 5.92 12.68
N ASN A 97 2.98 4.97 11.92
CA ASN A 97 2.81 3.52 12.11
C ASN A 97 1.36 3.02 12.03
N SER A 98 0.40 3.82 11.54
CA SER A 98 -0.96 3.33 11.34
C SER A 98 -1.00 2.26 10.25
N THR A 99 -1.70 1.16 10.50
CA THR A 99 -1.93 0.08 9.53
C THR A 99 -3.41 -0.01 9.17
N GLY A 100 -3.72 -0.52 7.97
CA GLY A 100 -5.08 -0.79 7.52
C GLY A 100 -5.09 -1.34 6.11
N GLY A 101 -6.26 -1.33 5.48
CA GLY A 101 -6.48 -1.91 4.15
C GLY A 101 -6.83 -3.39 4.19
N GLU A 102 -7.35 -3.89 3.07
CA GLU A 102 -7.81 -5.26 2.90
C GLU A 102 -7.32 -5.76 1.54
N GLU A 103 -6.72 -6.95 1.52
CA GLU A 103 -6.30 -7.63 0.30
C GLU A 103 -7.52 -8.14 -0.49
N VAL A 104 -8.52 -8.64 0.24
CA VAL A 104 -9.78 -9.15 -0.29
C VAL A 104 -10.91 -8.51 0.51
N HIS A 105 -11.93 -8.00 -0.18
CA HIS A 105 -13.06 -7.31 0.42
C HIS A 105 -14.38 -7.95 0.00
N GLN A 106 -15.29 -8.15 0.96
CA GLN A 106 -16.66 -8.57 0.72
C GLN A 106 -17.57 -7.38 1.05
N LEU A 107 -18.48 -7.07 0.13
CA LEU A 107 -19.40 -5.96 0.30
C LEU A 107 -20.30 -6.19 1.51
N THR A 108 -20.47 -5.14 2.30
CA THR A 108 -21.44 -5.10 3.39
C THR A 108 -22.77 -4.51 2.91
N VAL A 109 -23.83 -4.70 3.70
CA VAL A 109 -25.14 -4.10 3.42
C VAL A 109 -25.05 -2.57 3.35
N ASP A 110 -24.22 -1.96 4.18
CA ASP A 110 -24.02 -0.50 4.24
C ASP A 110 -23.29 0.04 3.00
N GLU A 111 -22.56 -0.81 2.27
CA GLU A 111 -21.86 -0.46 1.03
C GLU A 111 -22.74 -0.63 -0.21
N MET A 112 -23.95 -1.18 -0.07
CA MET A 112 -24.91 -1.24 -1.17
C MET A 112 -25.55 0.13 -1.43
N PRO A 113 -25.46 0.67 -2.66
CA PRO A 113 -26.17 1.90 -3.00
C PRO A 113 -27.68 1.75 -2.76
N LYS A 114 -28.31 2.85 -2.34
CA LYS A 114 -29.78 2.92 -2.30
C LYS A 114 -30.32 2.56 -3.67
N HIS A 115 -31.14 1.52 -3.70
CA HIS A 115 -31.84 1.06 -4.89
C HIS A 115 -33.31 0.82 -4.55
N GLU A 116 -34.18 0.87 -5.56
CA GLU A 116 -35.61 0.60 -5.41
C GLU A 116 -36.07 -0.34 -6.52
N HIS A 117 -37.06 -1.18 -6.21
CA HIS A 117 -37.70 -2.04 -7.19
C HIS A 117 -39.11 -1.53 -7.45
N ASN A 118 -39.38 -1.11 -8.69
CA ASN A 118 -40.73 -0.75 -9.12
C ASN A 118 -41.38 -1.96 -9.82
N ILE A 119 -42.32 -2.58 -9.14
CA ILE A 119 -43.17 -3.61 -9.72
C ILE A 119 -44.55 -3.02 -10.02
N SER A 120 -44.91 -2.96 -11.30
CA SER A 120 -46.27 -2.64 -11.74
C SER A 120 -46.95 -3.90 -12.27
N LYS A 121 -48.20 -4.12 -11.86
CA LYS A 121 -49.02 -5.24 -12.31
C LYS A 121 -50.19 -4.71 -13.13
N SER A 122 -50.40 -5.25 -14.33
CA SER A 122 -51.65 -5.11 -15.07
C SER A 122 -52.46 -6.40 -14.92
N ILE A 123 -53.71 -6.29 -14.47
CA ILE A 123 -54.61 -7.44 -14.26
C ILE A 123 -55.71 -7.41 -15.32
N CYS A 124 -55.88 -8.50 -16.03
CA CYS A 124 -57.08 -8.79 -16.81
C CYS A 124 -57.33 -10.31 -16.78
N ASN A 125 -58.58 -10.76 -16.64
CA ASN A 125 -58.92 -12.18 -16.82
C ASN A 125 -60.20 -12.30 -17.65
N GLY A 126 -60.05 -12.71 -18.92
CA GLY A 126 -61.12 -12.74 -19.92
C GLY A 126 -61.28 -11.42 -20.69
N ASN A 127 -62.41 -11.23 -21.40
CA ASN A 127 -62.76 -9.91 -21.96
C ASN A 127 -62.98 -8.95 -20.79
N CYS A 128 -62.13 -7.94 -20.63
CA CYS A 128 -62.13 -7.06 -19.47
C CYS A 128 -62.84 -5.73 -19.75
N PRO A 129 -64.16 -5.64 -19.51
CA PRO A 129 -64.80 -4.34 -19.39
C PRO A 129 -64.29 -3.67 -18.10
N SER A 130 -64.17 -2.35 -18.16
CA SER A 130 -63.66 -1.48 -17.11
C SER A 130 -64.13 -1.91 -15.70
N GLY A 131 -63.20 -2.38 -14.85
CA GLY A 131 -63.42 -2.44 -13.39
C GLY A 131 -63.46 -3.80 -12.66
N SER A 132 -62.97 -4.92 -13.21
CA SER A 132 -62.99 -6.23 -12.50
C SER A 132 -61.64 -6.58 -11.83
N ASN A 133 -61.64 -6.74 -10.49
CA ASN A 133 -60.49 -7.15 -9.67
C ASN A 133 -60.47 -8.68 -9.44
N THR A 134 -59.39 -9.38 -9.83
CA THR A 134 -59.14 -10.77 -9.43
C THR A 134 -58.07 -10.87 -8.34
N ASN A 135 -58.39 -11.56 -7.25
CA ASN A 135 -57.48 -11.80 -6.12
C ASN A 135 -56.39 -12.79 -6.52
N PHE A 136 -55.12 -12.42 -6.29
CA PHE A 136 -53.96 -13.24 -6.64
C PHE A 136 -53.27 -13.71 -5.35
N SER A 137 -53.03 -15.02 -5.24
CA SER A 137 -52.52 -15.67 -4.01
C SER A 137 -51.01 -15.92 -4.00
N SER A 138 -50.22 -15.43 -4.97
CA SER A 138 -48.75 -15.57 -4.93
C SER A 138 -48.00 -14.32 -5.40
N TRP A 139 -47.03 -13.92 -4.60
CA TRP A 139 -46.09 -12.83 -4.90
C TRP A 139 -44.97 -13.36 -5.81
N PRO A 140 -44.49 -12.60 -6.82
CA PRO A 140 -43.27 -12.98 -7.53
C PRO A 140 -42.10 -12.94 -6.53
N ASN A 141 -41.48 -14.10 -6.29
CA ASN A 141 -40.29 -14.19 -5.46
C ASN A 141 -39.07 -13.88 -6.34
N PHE A 142 -38.28 -12.88 -5.96
CA PHE A 142 -37.00 -12.62 -6.62
C PHE A 142 -35.97 -13.60 -6.07
N GLN A 143 -35.28 -14.30 -6.96
CA GLN A 143 -34.16 -15.14 -6.52
C GLN A 143 -32.99 -14.23 -6.17
N ASN A 144 -32.38 -14.46 -5.01
CA ASN A 144 -31.10 -13.83 -4.68
C ASN A 144 -30.06 -14.35 -5.68
N LEU A 145 -29.51 -13.44 -6.49
CA LEU A 145 -28.39 -13.68 -7.39
C LEU A 145 -27.15 -12.94 -6.87
N GLY A 146 -25.98 -13.51 -7.12
CA GLY A 146 -24.72 -13.04 -6.54
C GLY A 146 -24.39 -13.84 -5.27
N GLY A 147 -23.25 -14.50 -5.27
CA GLY A 147 -22.83 -15.38 -4.17
C GLY A 147 -22.26 -14.63 -2.97
N ASP A 148 -22.32 -13.29 -2.97
CA ASP A 148 -21.71 -12.43 -1.95
C ASP A 148 -20.27 -12.84 -1.63
N GLN A 149 -19.51 -13.20 -2.66
CA GLN A 149 -18.15 -13.68 -2.49
C GLN A 149 -17.19 -12.48 -2.41
N PRO A 150 -16.20 -12.53 -1.52
CA PRO A 150 -15.14 -11.53 -1.48
C PRO A 150 -14.42 -11.40 -2.83
N HIS A 151 -13.97 -10.20 -3.18
CA HIS A 151 -13.19 -9.93 -4.38
C HIS A 151 -11.82 -9.35 -4.06
N ASN A 152 -10.86 -9.60 -4.95
CA ASN A 152 -9.52 -9.01 -4.85
C ASN A 152 -9.61 -7.48 -4.89
N ASN A 153 -8.93 -6.82 -3.95
CA ASN A 153 -8.83 -5.37 -3.85
C ASN A 153 -7.41 -4.86 -4.16
N MET A 154 -6.49 -5.77 -4.52
CA MET A 154 -5.13 -5.40 -4.91
C MET A 154 -5.04 -4.93 -6.35
N PRO A 155 -4.41 -3.77 -6.62
CA PRO A 155 -3.97 -3.43 -7.97
C PRO A 155 -2.84 -4.38 -8.41
N PRO A 156 -2.52 -4.45 -9.72
CA PRO A 156 -1.35 -5.17 -10.21
C PRO A 156 -0.08 -4.72 -9.47
N PHE A 157 0.70 -5.68 -8.95
CA PHE A 157 1.88 -5.39 -8.13
C PHE A 157 3.12 -6.17 -8.58
N TYR A 158 4.29 -5.67 -8.20
CA TYR A 158 5.58 -6.34 -8.31
C TYR A 158 6.24 -6.37 -6.93
N ALA A 159 6.49 -7.57 -6.40
CA ALA A 159 6.98 -7.73 -5.04
C ALA A 159 8.49 -7.46 -4.95
N LEU A 160 8.87 -6.58 -4.02
CA LEU A 160 10.23 -6.27 -3.62
C LEU A 160 10.31 -6.31 -2.09
N ALA A 161 11.49 -6.57 -1.55
CA ALA A 161 11.72 -6.49 -0.11
C ALA A 161 11.87 -5.02 0.31
N TYR A 162 11.36 -4.68 1.49
CA TYR A 162 11.73 -3.44 2.17
C TYR A 162 12.90 -3.73 3.11
N ILE A 163 13.98 -2.96 3.00
CA ILE A 163 15.15 -3.05 3.88
C ILE A 163 15.40 -1.72 4.60
N MET A 164 15.86 -1.76 5.85
CA MET A 164 16.13 -0.59 6.69
C MET A 164 17.61 -0.48 7.05
N LYS A 165 18.18 0.73 6.96
CA LYS A 165 19.56 0.99 7.38
C LYS A 165 19.68 0.91 8.90
N LYS A 166 20.65 0.13 9.40
CA LYS A 166 20.90 -0.02 10.85
C LYS A 166 22.12 0.72 11.38
N ASN A 167 23.21 0.76 10.60
CA ASN A 167 24.53 1.26 11.04
C ASN A 167 25.08 2.30 10.07
#